data_AF-A0A941VP84-F1
#
_entry.id   AF-A0A941VP84-F1
#
_cell.length_a   1.000
_cell.length_b   1.000
_cell.length_c   1.000
_cell.angle_alpha   90.00
_cell.angle_beta   90.00
_cell.angle_gamma   90.00
#
_symmetry.space_group_name_H-M   'P 1'
#
loop_
_entity.id
_entity.type
_entity.pdbx_description
1 polymer ?
#
loop_
_entity_poly.entity_id
_entity_poly.type
_entity_poly.pdbx_seq_one_letter_code
_entity_poly.pdbx_strand_id
1 'polypeptide(L)' 'MTYGEKGRQTALAWLTSSIRLLESGCLGHLPEVIDGDCPHTTRGCDAQAWGASEWVRVWLKLTR' A
#
# COMPACT_ATOMS: atom_id res chain seq x y z
N MET A 1 -5.36 15.33 -9.94
CA MET A 1 -5.75 14.84 -8.60
C MET A 1 -6.86 15.76 -8.11
N THR A 2 -7.98 15.22 -7.60
CA THR A 2 -9.17 15.99 -7.19
C THR A 2 -8.83 17.15 -6.24
N TYR A 3 -7.84 16.95 -5.35
CA TYR A 3 -7.39 17.94 -4.37
C TYR A 3 -6.08 18.65 -4.73
N GLY A 4 -5.52 18.41 -5.92
CA GLY A 4 -4.24 18.99 -6.37
C GLY A 4 -3.09 18.77 -5.37
N GLU A 5 -2.22 19.76 -5.23
CA GLU A 5 -1.08 19.73 -4.29
C GLU A 5 -1.53 19.62 -2.83
N LYS A 6 -2.68 20.22 -2.48
CA LYS A 6 -3.21 20.20 -1.10
C LYS A 6 -3.47 18.78 -0.59
N GLY A 7 -3.79 17.83 -1.48
CA GLY A 7 -4.04 16.44 -1.12
C GLY A 7 -2.78 15.56 -1.07
N ARG A 8 -1.62 16.06 -1.50
CA ARG A 8 -0.42 15.22 -1.70
C ARG A 8 0.10 14.63 -0.39
N GLN A 9 0.14 15.42 0.68
CA GLN A 9 0.58 14.95 2.00
C GLN A 9 -0.36 13.89 2.57
N THR A 10 -1.68 14.07 2.45
CA THR A 10 -2.66 13.06 2.87
C THR A 10 -2.51 11.77 2.08
N ALA A 11 -2.32 11.86 0.75
CA ALA A 11 -2.12 10.68 -0.09
C ALA A 11 -0.83 9.92 0.27
N LEU A 12 0.27 10.62 0.56
CA LEU A 12 1.51 10.01 1.03
C LEU A 12 1.33 9.34 2.40
N ALA A 13 0.62 9.98 3.33
CA ALA A 13 0.32 9.39 4.64
C ALA A 13 -0.49 8.10 4.53
N TRP A 14 -1.51 8.07 3.65
CA TRP A 14 -2.28 6.86 3.39
C TRP A 14 -1.44 5.76 2.74
N LEU A 15 -0.66 6.09 1.69
CA LEU A 15 0.21 5.11 1.04
C LEU A 15 1.23 4.52 2.02
N THR A 16 1.90 5.38 2.81
CA THR A 16 2.96 4.95 3.75
C THR A 16 2.43 4.21 4.97
N SER A 17 1.14 4.31 5.30
CA SER A 17 0.53 3.46 6.34
C SER A 17 0.66 1.95 6.05
N SER A 18 0.80 1.58 4.77
CA SER A 18 1.02 0.20 4.33
C SER A 18 2.41 -0.36 4.65
N ILE A 19 3.38 0.47 5.10
CA ILE A 19 4.74 0.01 5.43
C ILE A 19 4.72 -1.10 6.48
N ARG A 20 3.78 -1.05 7.44
CA ARG A 20 3.62 -2.13 8.43
C ARG A 20 3.34 -3.50 7.80
N LEU A 21 2.66 -3.52 6.65
CA LEU A 21 2.40 -4.75 5.90
C LEU A 21 3.64 -5.20 5.12
N LEU A 22 4.46 -4.28 4.62
CA LEU A 22 5.75 -4.61 3.98
C LEU A 22 6.77 -5.21 4.97
N GLU A 23 6.68 -4.82 6.25
CA GLU A 23 7.56 -5.27 7.33
C GLU A 23 7.06 -6.56 8.03
N SER A 24 5.93 -7.11 7.60
CA SER A 24 5.34 -8.32 8.18
C SER A 24 4.85 -9.30 7.09
N GLY A 25 4.51 -10.54 7.46
CA GLY A 25 4.12 -11.55 6.47
C GLY A 25 5.27 -11.87 5.50
N CYS A 26 5.06 -11.65 4.20
CA CYS A 26 6.10 -11.77 3.19
C CYS A 26 6.92 -10.47 3.10
N LEU A 27 8.12 -10.48 3.69
CA LEU A 27 8.98 -9.30 3.79
C LEU A 27 9.20 -8.62 2.43
N GLY A 28 8.93 -7.31 2.38
CA GLY A 28 9.05 -6.50 1.18
C GLY A 28 7.87 -6.61 0.21
N HIS A 29 6.82 -7.36 0.55
CA HIS A 29 5.62 -7.52 -0.26
C HIS A 29 4.36 -7.12 0.50
N LEU A 30 3.39 -6.59 -0.24
CA LEU A 30 2.04 -6.38 0.27
C LEU A 30 1.21 -7.63 -0.01
N PRO A 31 0.41 -8.11 0.96
CA PRO A 31 -0.53 -9.21 0.73
C PRO A 31 -1.60 -8.79 -0.28
N GLU A 32 -2.12 -9.75 -1.04
CA GLU A 32 -3.18 -9.52 -2.03
C GLU A 32 -4.46 -8.96 -1.39
N VAL A 33 -4.92 -9.60 -0.31
CA VAL A 33 -6.11 -9.18 0.45
C VAL A 33 -5.84 -9.32 1.96
N ILE A 34 -6.51 -8.49 2.74
CA ILE A 34 -6.55 -8.55 4.21
C ILE A 34 -7.99 -8.48 4.71
N ASP A 35 -8.28 -9.22 5.77
CA ASP A 35 -9.59 -9.21 6.42
C ASP A 35 -9.89 -7.81 7.00
N GLY A 36 -11.12 -7.34 6.84
CA GLY A 36 -11.56 -6.04 7.39
C GLY A 36 -11.69 -6.06 8.92
N ASP A 37 -11.99 -7.22 9.51
CA ASP A 37 -12.12 -7.40 10.95
C ASP A 37 -10.77 -7.75 11.59
N CYS A 38 -10.56 -7.29 12.82
CA CYS A 38 -9.44 -7.72 13.65
C CYS A 38 -9.45 -9.26 13.78
N PRO A 39 -8.31 -9.97 13.60
CA PRO A 39 -6.94 -9.48 13.58
C PRO A 39 -6.36 -9.09 12.21
N HIS A 40 -7.19 -8.83 11.21
CA HIS A 40 -6.79 -8.46 9.83
C HIS A 40 -5.91 -9.51 9.16
N THR A 41 -6.35 -10.77 9.18
CA THR A 41 -5.61 -11.89 8.57
C THR A 41 -5.32 -11.63 7.10
N THR A 42 -4.09 -11.93 6.66
CA THR A 42 -3.72 -11.90 5.24
C THR A 42 -4.37 -13.08 4.50
N ARG A 43 -4.82 -12.83 3.26
CA ARG A 43 -5.47 -13.79 2.37
C ARG A 43 -4.92 -13.65 0.95
N GLY A 44 -5.16 -14.67 0.14
CA GLY A 44 -4.74 -14.69 -1.26
C GLY A 44 -3.23 -14.91 -1.39
N CYS A 45 -2.63 -14.33 -2.44
CA CYS A 45 -1.21 -14.39 -2.70
C CYS A 45 -0.43 -13.48 -1.73
N ASP A 46 0.61 -14.03 -1.08
CA ASP A 46 1.46 -13.26 -0.18
C ASP A 46 2.33 -12.22 -0.89
N ALA A 47 2.66 -12.45 -2.17
CA ALA A 47 3.60 -11.65 -2.96
C ALA A 47 3.17 -11.53 -4.44
N GLN A 48 2.23 -10.63 -4.72
CA GLN A 48 1.66 -10.50 -6.07
C GLN A 48 2.18 -9.27 -6.83
N ALA A 49 2.41 -9.44 -8.13
CA ALA A 49 3.07 -8.44 -8.97
C ALA A 49 2.28 -7.12 -9.12
N TRP A 50 0.96 -7.19 -9.22
CA TRP A 50 0.09 -6.02 -9.35
C TRP A 50 0.08 -5.13 -8.09
N GLY A 51 0.11 -5.69 -6.87
CA GLY A 51 0.17 -4.92 -5.63
C GLY A 51 1.49 -4.17 -5.50
N ALA A 52 2.61 -4.84 -5.79
CA ALA A 52 3.94 -4.22 -5.79
C ALA A 52 4.06 -3.11 -6.85
N SER A 53 3.63 -3.38 -8.09
CA SER A 53 3.71 -2.40 -9.18
C SER A 53 2.80 -1.19 -8.95
N GLU A 54 1.60 -1.40 -8.40
CA GLU A 54 0.68 -0.31 -8.07
C GLU A 54 1.23 0.59 -6.95
N TRP A 55 1.82 0.00 -5.90
CA TRP A 55 2.44 0.78 -4.82
C TRP A 55 3.55 1.70 -5.36
N VAL A 56 4.45 1.16 -6.17
CA VAL A 56 5.54 1.93 -6.80
C VAL A 56 4.99 2.99 -7.76
N ARG A 57 3.96 2.66 -8.55
CA ARG A 57 3.33 3.61 -9.47
C ARG A 57 2.73 4.81 -8.74
N VAL A 58 2.06 4.60 -7.61
CA VAL A 58 1.49 5.68 -6.80
C VAL A 58 2.58 6.49 -6.11
N TRP A 59 3.61 5.83 -5.56
CA TRP A 59 4.78 6.50 -4.98
C TRP A 59 5.39 7.49 -5.98
N LEU A 60 5.75 7.01 -7.17
CA LEU A 60 6.33 7.85 -8.22
C LEU A 60 5.41 9.00 -8.64
N LYS A 61 4.08 8.81 -8.61
CA LYS A 61 3.10 9.86 -8.94
C LYS A 61 2.97 10.93 -7.86
N LEU A 62 3.33 10.63 -6.61
CA LEU A 62 3.25 11.57 -5.48
C LEU A 62 4.59 12.27 -5.19
N THR A 63 5.71 11.64 -5.56
CA THR A 63 7.06 12.16 -5.26
C THR A 63 7.77 12.80 -6.44
N ARG A 64 7.31 12.55 -7.67
CA ARG A 64 7.76 13.28 -8.87
C ARG A 64 6.80 14.41 -9.18
#